data_AF-A0A0F9L6W3-F1
#
_entry.id   AF-A0A0F9L6W3-F1
#
_cell.length_a   1.000
_cell.length_b   1.000
_cell.length_c   1.000
_cell.angle_alpha   90.00
_cell.angle_beta   90.00
_cell.angle_gamma   90.00
#
_symmetry.space_group_name_H-M   'P 1'
#
loop_
_entity.id
_entity.type
_entity.pdbx_description
1 polymer ?
#
loop_
_entity_poly.entity_id
_entity_poly.type
_entity_poly.pdbx_seq_one_letter_code
_entity_poly.pdbx_strand_id
1 'polypeptide(L)'
;MIEVKRVEIRDRATLVPALALRVDGDDDPLLARAGFHGMPFVILIHFTHMECQFDPFGWTGRTMHEAHLWLEANWDNLKDGGVLDVEWILGETDKPKESDL
;
A
#
# COMPACT_ATOMS: atom_id res chain seq x y z
N MET A 1 -11.00 12.08 -5.35
CA MET A 1 -11.85 10.85 -5.28
C MET A 1 -11.21 9.85 -4.29
N ILE A 2 -11.92 8.80 -3.84
CA ILE A 2 -11.32 7.71 -3.05
C ILE A 2 -11.45 6.41 -3.83
N GLU A 3 -10.33 5.73 -4.05
CA GLU A 3 -10.26 4.40 -4.63
C GLU A 3 -9.78 3.39 -3.59
N VAL A 4 -10.26 2.16 -3.68
CA VAL A 4 -9.96 1.11 -2.70
C VAL A 4 -9.50 -0.15 -3.42
N LYS A 5 -8.44 -0.77 -2.91
CA LYS A 5 -7.92 -2.06 -3.37
C LYS A 5 -7.66 -2.95 -2.17
N ARG A 6 -8.19 -4.16 -2.20
CA ARG A 6 -7.76 -5.28 -1.36
C ARG A 6 -6.47 -5.81 -1.95
N VAL A 7 -5.48 -6.07 -1.12
CA VAL A 7 -4.17 -6.49 -1.59
C VAL A 7 -3.61 -7.61 -0.74
N GLU A 8 -2.83 -8.47 -1.37
CA GLU A 8 -2.03 -9.49 -0.72
C GLU A 8 -0.58 -9.00 -0.68
N ILE A 9 -0.07 -8.66 0.49
CA ILE A 9 1.34 -8.28 0.66
C ILE A 9 2.13 -9.54 1.01
N ARG A 10 3.16 -9.82 0.22
CA ARG A 10 4.01 -11.00 0.35
C ARG A 10 5.45 -10.61 0.65
N ASP A 11 6.08 -11.43 1.47
CA ASP A 11 7.51 -11.37 1.76
C ASP A 11 7.95 -12.79 2.16
N ARG A 12 9.19 -12.98 2.59
CA ARG A 12 9.73 -14.26 3.05
C ARG A 12 8.85 -14.86 4.12
N ALA A 13 8.29 -16.03 3.81
CA ALA A 13 7.41 -16.81 4.71
C ALA A 13 6.21 -16.02 5.28
N THR A 14 5.77 -14.95 4.59
CA THR A 14 4.74 -14.04 5.08
C THR A 14 3.66 -13.80 4.02
N LEU A 15 2.39 -13.77 4.46
CA LEU A 15 1.23 -13.32 3.68
C LEU A 15 0.42 -12.38 4.57
N VAL A 16 0.34 -11.11 4.19
CA VAL A 16 -0.44 -10.08 4.90
C VAL A 16 -1.61 -9.66 4.02
N PRO A 17 -2.86 -10.00 4.38
CA PRO A 17 -4.03 -9.42 3.74
C PRO A 17 -4.21 -7.97 4.23
N ALA A 18 -4.41 -7.04 3.30
CA ALA A 18 -4.49 -5.61 3.59
C ALA A 18 -5.53 -4.89 2.72
N LEU A 19 -5.92 -3.69 3.18
CA LEU A 19 -6.73 -2.73 2.42
C LEU A 19 -5.91 -1.49 2.13
N ALA A 20 -5.76 -1.14 0.87
CA ALA A 20 -5.15 0.11 0.43
C ALA A 20 -6.25 1.06 -0.05
N LEU A 21 -6.18 2.32 0.37
CA LEU A 21 -7.07 3.38 -0.08
C LEU A 21 -6.21 4.49 -0.71
N ARG A 22 -6.45 4.83 -1.97
CA ARG A 22 -5.90 6.06 -2.57
C ARG A 22 -6.91 7.18 -2.37
N VAL A 23 -6.47 8.24 -1.73
CA VAL A 23 -7.23 9.48 -1.56
C VAL A 23 -6.59 10.51 -2.48
N ASP A 24 -7.35 11.03 -3.44
CA ASP A 24 -6.85 12.14 -4.25
C ASP A 24 -6.85 13.42 -3.42
N GLY A 25 -5.76 14.18 -3.52
CA GLY A 25 -5.64 15.49 -2.89
C GLY A 25 -6.35 16.59 -3.68
N ASP A 26 -7.57 16.37 -4.15
CA ASP A 26 -8.38 17.42 -4.81
C ASP A 26 -8.58 18.64 -3.88
N ASP A 27 -9.29 19.68 -4.33
CA ASP A 27 -9.64 20.90 -3.59
C ASP A 27 -10.59 20.64 -2.39
N ASP A 28 -10.29 19.66 -1.54
CA ASP A 28 -10.96 19.39 -0.28
C ASP A 28 -10.35 20.25 0.85
N PRO A 29 -11.14 21.13 1.49
CA PRO A 29 -10.64 22.00 2.55
C PRO A 29 -10.15 21.28 3.81
N LEU A 30 -10.65 20.07 4.11
CA LEU A 30 -10.20 19.28 5.25
C LEU A 30 -8.82 18.67 4.98
N LEU A 31 -8.63 18.11 3.78
CA LEU A 31 -7.33 17.61 3.34
C LEU A 31 -6.29 18.74 3.28
N ALA A 32 -6.68 19.91 2.79
CA ALA A 32 -5.80 21.07 2.72
C ALA A 32 -5.32 21.52 4.11
N ARG A 33 -6.20 21.51 5.12
CA ARG A 33 -5.82 21.83 6.51
C ARG A 33 -4.88 20.80 7.13
N ALA A 34 -4.92 19.56 6.68
CA ALA A 34 -4.03 18.49 7.12
C ALA A 34 -2.70 18.44 6.33
N GLY A 35 -2.53 19.27 5.30
CA GLY A 35 -1.30 19.33 4.50
C GLY A 35 -1.30 18.48 3.23
N PHE A 36 -2.44 17.88 2.85
CA PHE A 36 -2.57 17.00 1.68
C PHE A 36 -3.14 17.71 0.44
N HIS A 37 -3.12 19.05 0.42
CA HIS A 37 -3.64 19.81 -0.71
C HIS A 37 -2.87 19.52 -2.00
N GLY A 38 -3.58 19.11 -3.05
CA GLY A 38 -3.02 18.83 -4.37
C GLY A 38 -2.19 17.54 -4.45
N MET A 39 -2.10 16.75 -3.37
CA MET A 39 -1.24 15.57 -3.32
C MET A 39 -2.05 14.31 -3.03
N PRO A 40 -2.10 13.33 -3.96
CA PRO A 40 -2.68 12.03 -3.66
C PRO A 40 -1.80 11.30 -2.63
N PHE A 41 -2.44 10.50 -1.78
CA PHE A 41 -1.74 9.67 -0.80
C PHE A 41 -2.45 8.33 -0.62
N VAL A 42 -1.72 7.36 -0.08
CA VAL A 42 -2.25 6.03 0.21
C VAL A 42 -2.42 5.87 1.72
N ILE A 43 -3.55 5.31 2.13
CA ILE A 43 -3.75 4.78 3.47
C ILE A 43 -3.72 3.27 3.35
N LEU A 44 -2.82 2.62 4.08
CA LEU A 44 -2.69 1.17 4.10
C LEU A 44 -3.13 0.62 5.45
N ILE A 45 -3.99 -0.40 5.42
CA ILE A 45 -4.56 -1.04 6.61
C ILE A 45 -4.15 -2.51 6.64
N HIS A 46 -3.54 -2.93 7.74
CA HIS A 46 -3.15 -4.30 8.01
C HIS A 46 -4.30 -5.05 8.70
N PHE A 47 -4.90 -6.05 8.04
CA PHE A 47 -6.09 -6.71 8.62
C PHE A 47 -5.79 -7.58 9.84
N THR A 48 -4.63 -8.21 9.93
CA THR A 48 -4.29 -9.09 11.07
C THR A 48 -3.91 -8.33 12.34
N HIS A 49 -3.27 -7.16 12.23
CA HIS A 49 -2.68 -6.45 13.38
C HIS A 49 -3.45 -5.19 13.78
N MET A 50 -4.60 -4.91 13.15
CA MET A 50 -5.41 -3.71 13.43
C MET A 50 -4.60 -2.41 13.34
N GLU A 51 -3.62 -2.38 12.44
CA GLU A 51 -2.72 -1.25 12.23
C GLU A 51 -3.06 -0.55 10.91
N CYS A 52 -2.96 0.77 10.89
CA CYS A 52 -3.25 1.61 9.75
C CYS A 52 -2.24 2.76 9.71
N GLN A 53 -1.66 3.01 8.55
CA GLN A 53 -0.74 4.14 8.34
C GLN A 53 -1.09 4.86 7.04
N PHE A 54 -1.03 6.19 7.05
CA PHE A 54 -1.05 7.02 5.84
C PHE A 54 0.35 7.44 5.41
N ASP A 55 1.35 7.25 6.27
CA ASP A 55 2.76 7.52 5.99
C ASP A 55 3.51 6.17 5.95
N PRO A 56 4.17 5.82 4.84
CA PRO A 56 5.00 4.62 4.75
C PRO A 56 6.04 4.48 5.88
N PHE A 57 6.58 5.58 6.40
CA PHE A 57 7.59 5.58 7.46
C PHE A 57 7.00 5.35 8.87
N GLY A 58 5.67 5.31 9.00
CA GLY A 58 4.99 4.92 10.23
C GLY A 58 5.01 3.42 10.51
N TRP A 59 5.26 2.58 9.49
CA TRP A 59 5.32 1.13 9.64
C TRP A 59 6.60 0.67 10.35
N THR A 60 6.46 -0.39 11.15
CA THR A 60 7.62 -1.11 11.69
C THR A 60 8.01 -2.29 10.79
N GLY A 61 9.28 -2.33 10.38
CA GLY A 61 9.82 -3.40 9.53
C GLY A 61 9.65 -3.17 8.03
N ARG A 62 10.38 -3.96 7.23
CA ARG A 62 10.49 -3.78 5.77
C ARG A 62 9.20 -4.09 5.00
N THR A 63 8.46 -5.12 5.40
CA THR A 63 7.38 -5.68 4.57
C THR A 63 6.28 -4.66 4.27
N MET A 64 5.70 -4.05 5.30
CA MET A 64 4.62 -3.06 5.13
C MET A 64 5.16 -1.74 4.59
N HIS A 65 6.36 -1.33 5.00
CA HIS A 65 7.02 -0.11 4.54
C HIS A 65 7.22 -0.11 3.02
N GLU A 66 7.88 -1.14 2.49
CA GLU A 66 8.20 -1.24 1.07
C GLU A 66 6.95 -1.44 0.21
N ALA A 67 5.98 -2.24 0.70
CA ALA A 67 4.69 -2.38 0.03
C ALA A 67 3.94 -1.04 -0.05
N HIS A 68 3.99 -0.23 1.01
CA HIS A 68 3.33 1.06 1.05
C HIS A 68 3.97 2.06 0.08
N LEU A 69 5.31 2.18 0.08
CA LEU A 69 6.05 3.00 -0.89
C LEU A 69 5.74 2.61 -2.34
N TRP A 70 5.69 1.30 -2.61
CA TRP A 70 5.39 0.82 -3.94
C TRP A 70 3.97 1.19 -4.37
N LEU A 71 2.98 1.08 -3.48
CA LEU A 71 1.58 1.48 -3.74
C LEU A 71 1.46 2.96 -4.08
N GLU A 72 2.16 3.84 -3.36
CA GLU A 72 2.17 5.27 -3.65
C GLU A 72 2.70 5.56 -5.06
N ALA A 73 3.76 4.87 -5.47
CA ALA A 73 4.39 5.07 -6.77
C ALA A 73 3.70 4.35 -7.94
N ASN A 74 2.94 3.28 -7.69
CA ASN A 74 2.48 2.34 -8.72
C ASN A 74 1.00 1.99 -8.61
N TRP A 75 0.18 2.82 -7.95
CA TRP A 75 -1.23 2.52 -7.71
C TRP A 75 -1.95 1.97 -8.95
N ASP A 76 -1.83 2.65 -10.09
CA ASP A 76 -2.56 2.31 -11.31
C ASP A 76 -2.11 0.99 -11.95
N ASN A 77 -0.91 0.50 -11.61
CA ASN A 77 -0.37 -0.77 -12.10
C ASN A 77 -0.90 -2.00 -11.32
N LEU A 78 -1.54 -1.76 -10.17
CA LEU A 78 -2.07 -2.84 -9.33
C LEU A 78 -3.59 -2.95 -9.47
N LYS A 79 -4.08 -4.14 -9.76
CA LYS A 79 -5.51 -4.45 -9.69
C LYS A 79 -5.95 -4.74 -8.25
N ASP A 80 -7.23 -4.53 -7.96
CA ASP A 80 -7.84 -5.04 -6.73
C ASP A 80 -7.70 -6.58 -6.65
N GLY A 81 -7.34 -7.09 -5.47
CA GLY A 81 -6.91 -8.48 -5.25
C GLY A 81 -5.49 -8.79 -5.75
N GLY A 82 -4.69 -7.78 -6.10
CA GLY A 82 -3.31 -7.96 -6.57
C GLY A 82 -2.33 -8.35 -5.47
N VAL A 83 -1.22 -8.97 -5.88
CA VAL A 83 -0.12 -9.37 -5.01
C VAL A 83 1.00 -8.32 -5.08
N LEU A 84 1.44 -7.83 -3.93
CA LEU A 84 2.67 -7.06 -3.77
C LEU A 84 3.75 -7.95 -3.16
N ASP A 85 4.66 -8.45 -3.99
CA ASP A 85 5.80 -9.22 -3.51
C ASP A 85 6.98 -8.31 -3.17
N VAL A 86 7.23 -8.12 -1.88
CA VAL A 86 8.29 -7.24 -1.36
C VAL A 86 9.68 -7.74 -1.76
N GLU A 87 9.92 -9.05 -1.81
CA GLU A 87 11.22 -9.58 -2.27
C GLU A 87 11.44 -9.22 -3.75
N TRP A 88 10.39 -9.21 -4.58
CA TRP A 88 10.49 -8.78 -5.98
C TRP A 88 10.62 -7.25 -6.12
N ILE A 89 9.85 -6.48 -5.34
CA ILE A 89 9.94 -5.01 -5.30
C ILE A 89 11.36 -4.54 -4.96
N LEU A 90 12.03 -5.24 -4.05
CA LEU A 90 13.41 -4.97 -3.65
C LEU A 90 14.47 -5.57 -4.59
N GLY A 91 14.07 -6.34 -5.60
CA GLY A 91 14.98 -7.02 -6.53
C GLY A 91 15.75 -8.20 -5.92
N GLU A 92 15.26 -8.77 -4.82
CA GLU A 92 15.80 -9.96 -4.18
C GLU A 92 15.40 -11.26 -4.93
N THR A 93 14.34 -11.20 -5.72
CA THR A 93 13.87 -12.29 -6.60
C THR A 93 13.66 -11.81 -8.03
N ASP A 94 13.85 -12.71 -9.00
CA ASP A 94 13.69 -12.39 -10.44
C ASP A 94 12.22 -12.31 -10.88
N LYS A 95 11.30 -12.85 -10.08
CA LYS A 95 9.88 -12.96 -10.40
C LYS A 95 9.02 -12.70 -9.15
N PRO A 96 7.86 -12.02 -9.30
CA PRO A 96 6.93 -11.85 -8.21
C PRO A 96 6.25 -13.17 -7.88
N LYS A 97 5.91 -13.36 -6.60
CA LYS A 97 5.01 -14.42 -6.15
C LYS A 97 3.62 -14.25 -6.77
N GLU A 98 2.98 -15.37 -7.04
CA GLU A 98 1.57 -15.45 -7.42
C GLU A 98 0.71 -15.74 -6.18
N SER A 99 -0.57 -15.41 -6.25
CA SER A 99 -1.52 -15.71 -5.17
C SER A 99 -1.94 -17.18 -5.26
N ASP A 100 -2.03 -17.83 -4.10
CA ASP A 100 -2.57 -19.19 -3.96
C ASP A 100 -4.03 -19.19 -3.43
N LEU A 101 -4.65 -18.00 -3.26
CA LEU A 101 -5.96 -17.77 -2.65
C LEU A 101 -7.10 -17.63 -3.67
#